data_AF-A0A386HL52-F1
#
_entry.id   AF-A0A386HL52-F1
#
_cell.length_a   1.000
_cell.length_b   1.000
_cell.length_c   1.000
_cell.angle_alpha   90.00
_cell.angle_beta   90.00
_cell.angle_gamma   90.00
#
_symmetry.space_group_name_H-M   'P 1'
#
loop_
_entity.id
_entity.type
_entity.pdbx_description
1 polymer ?
#
loop_
_entity_poly.entity_id
_entity_poly.type
_entity_poly.pdbx_seq_one_letter_code
_entity_poly.pdbx_strand_id
1 'polypeptide(L)'
;MKNNSFQNVDEYISSFTLAKQKILNKIRSIILEAAPDAQEMISYNMPAYKLNKILVYFGMAKNHLGFYPTASGIQNFENELNNYKTSKGAIQFPLDQPLPKELIQKIVAFRVNNDSSKTNSALNNGFLLQLSAPARRALENAGITKLADLKKFTEKELLQLHGLGKTSLPKLKAAMESAGLNFLKK
;
A
#
# COMPACT_ATOMS: atom_id res chain seq x y z
N MET A 1 25.55 26.67 -10.65
CA MET A 1 24.68 26.29 -9.52
C MET A 1 25.13 24.93 -9.02
N LYS A 2 25.68 24.81 -7.81
CA LYS A 2 25.98 23.49 -7.24
C LYS A 2 24.64 22.89 -6.79
N ASN A 3 24.09 21.96 -7.55
CA ASN A 3 22.98 21.12 -7.12
C ASN A 3 23.53 20.16 -6.05
N ASN A 4 23.70 20.63 -4.82
CA ASN A 4 24.00 19.76 -3.69
C ASN A 4 22.73 19.00 -3.34
N SER A 5 22.50 17.90 -4.05
CA SER A 5 21.55 16.88 -3.64
C SER A 5 22.16 16.08 -2.49
N PHE A 6 21.41 15.88 -1.41
CA PHE A 6 21.79 14.95 -0.37
C PHE A 6 21.94 13.54 -0.95
N GLN A 7 22.94 12.80 -0.48
CA GLN A 7 23.21 11.43 -0.92
C GLN A 7 22.33 10.40 -0.20
N ASN A 8 21.95 10.68 1.05
CA ASN A 8 21.11 9.81 1.87
C ASN A 8 20.35 10.59 2.96
N VAL A 9 19.46 9.90 3.67
CA VAL A 9 18.60 10.47 4.72
C VAL A 9 19.42 10.99 5.90
N ASP A 10 20.52 10.33 6.27
CA ASP A 10 21.39 10.77 7.37
C ASP A 10 22.04 12.13 7.06
N GLU A 11 22.55 12.31 5.85
CA GLU A 11 23.10 13.57 5.38
C GLU A 11 22.05 14.68 5.41
N TYR A 12 20.84 14.40 4.89
CA TYR A 12 19.71 15.32 4.98
C TYR A 12 19.46 15.76 6.43
N ILE A 13 19.33 14.81 7.36
CA ILE A 13 19.04 15.10 8.76
C ILE A 13 20.17 15.90 9.40
N SER A 14 21.43 15.50 9.20
CA SER A 14 22.60 16.14 9.78
C SER A 14 22.78 17.61 9.38
N SER A 15 22.18 18.03 8.25
CA SER A 15 22.24 19.41 7.78
C SER A 15 21.39 20.40 8.58
N PHE A 16 20.53 19.92 9.49
CA PHE A 16 19.66 20.75 10.32
C PHE A 16 20.19 20.91 11.76
N THR A 17 19.62 21.85 12.51
CA THR A 17 19.93 22.03 13.95
C THR A 17 19.54 20.81 14.77
N LEU A 18 20.16 20.60 15.94
CA LEU A 18 19.87 19.45 16.83
C LEU A 18 18.38 19.31 17.18
N ALA A 19 17.67 20.44 17.36
CA ALA A 19 16.23 20.42 17.63
C ALA A 19 15.44 19.84 16.45
N LYS A 20 15.75 20.27 15.23
CA LYS A 20 15.11 19.76 14.00
C LYS A 20 15.52 18.32 13.69
N GLN A 21 16.77 17.94 13.96
CA GLN A 21 17.23 16.56 13.86
C GLN A 21 16.42 15.60 14.72
N LYS A 22 16.08 15.98 15.96
CA LYS A 22 15.23 15.15 16.84
C LYS A 22 13.86 14.88 16.20
N ILE A 23 13.23 15.89 15.59
CA ILE A 23 11.94 15.76 14.92
C ILE A 23 12.06 14.87 13.68
N LEU A 24 13.11 15.07 12.88
CA LEU A 24 13.36 14.31 11.66
C LEU A 24 13.67 12.83 11.93
N ASN A 25 14.49 12.55 12.95
CA ASN A 25 14.71 11.19 13.41
C ASN A 25 13.43 10.55 13.95
N LYS A 26 12.58 11.33 14.64
CA LYS A 26 11.31 10.82 15.15
C LYS A 26 10.36 10.40 14.03
N ILE A 27 10.17 11.23 13.00
CA ILE A 27 9.31 10.86 11.86
C ILE A 27 9.89 9.66 11.09
N ARG A 28 11.22 9.62 10.88
CA ARG A 28 11.92 8.47 10.27
C ARG A 28 11.63 7.17 11.03
N SER A 29 11.80 7.16 12.36
CA SER A 29 11.50 5.98 13.17
C SER A 29 10.03 5.56 13.06
N ILE A 30 9.09 6.51 13.10
CA ILE A 30 7.66 6.19 12.98
C ILE A 30 7.33 5.56 11.62
N ILE A 31 7.94 6.05 10.54
CA ILE A 31 7.76 5.49 9.19
C ILE A 31 8.33 4.08 9.12
N LEU A 32 9.56 3.86 9.59
CA LEU A 32 10.21 2.54 9.57
C LEU A 32 9.49 1.52 10.48
N GLU A 33 8.92 1.95 11.61
CA GLU A 33 8.08 1.09 12.44
C GLU A 33 6.82 0.61 11.68
N ALA A 34 6.23 1.47 10.84
CA ALA A 34 5.01 1.15 10.09
C ALA A 34 5.28 0.49 8.72
N ALA A 35 6.49 0.63 8.19
CA ALA A 35 6.92 0.08 6.91
C ALA A 35 8.37 -0.42 7.01
N PRO A 36 8.61 -1.52 7.75
CA PRO A 36 9.97 -2.03 8.01
C PRO A 36 10.72 -2.43 6.75
N ASP A 37 10.01 -2.83 5.69
CA ASP A 37 10.59 -3.25 4.42
C ASP A 37 10.80 -2.09 3.43
N ALA A 38 10.42 -0.86 3.80
CA ALA A 38 10.56 0.29 2.91
C ALA A 38 12.02 0.72 2.77
N GLN A 39 12.47 0.88 1.52
CA GLN A 39 13.77 1.45 1.20
C GLN A 39 13.77 2.96 1.45
N GLU A 40 14.74 3.42 2.25
CA GLU A 40 15.03 4.84 2.43
C GLU A 40 15.84 5.37 1.25
N MET A 41 15.46 6.53 0.72
CA MET A 41 16.20 7.20 -0.35
C MET A 41 16.03 8.72 -0.29
N ILE A 42 16.82 9.44 -1.08
CA ILE A 42 16.60 10.86 -1.37
C ILE A 42 15.91 11.01 -2.73
N SER A 43 14.83 11.79 -2.77
CA SER A 43 14.16 12.20 -4.00
C SER A 43 13.61 13.61 -3.81
N TYR A 44 13.66 14.46 -4.85
CA TYR A 44 13.37 15.89 -4.74
C TYR A 44 14.13 16.58 -3.59
N ASN A 45 15.37 16.13 -3.35
CA ASN A 45 16.25 16.60 -2.26
C ASN A 45 15.66 16.45 -0.84
N MET A 46 14.79 15.46 -0.64
CA MET A 46 14.22 15.14 0.68
C MET A 46 14.07 13.62 0.88
N PRO A 47 13.99 13.16 2.14
CA PRO A 47 13.74 11.77 2.47
C PRO A 47 12.44 11.23 1.86
N ALA A 48 12.57 10.07 1.22
CA ALA A 48 11.47 9.33 0.62
C ALA A 48 11.56 7.86 1.03
N TYR A 49 10.40 7.23 1.22
CA TYR A 49 10.28 5.82 1.61
C TYR A 49 9.52 5.08 0.52
N LYS A 50 10.16 4.04 0.00
CA LYS A 50 9.70 3.32 -1.18
C LYS A 50 9.56 1.84 -0.88
N LEU A 51 8.48 1.23 -1.33
CA LEU A 51 8.43 -0.21 -1.54
C LEU A 51 8.53 -0.47 -3.05
N ASN A 52 7.41 -0.78 -3.70
CA ASN A 52 7.30 -0.86 -5.15
C ASN A 52 7.17 0.54 -5.76
N LYS A 53 6.35 1.38 -5.13
CA LYS A 53 6.22 2.81 -5.42
C LYS A 53 6.56 3.61 -4.16
N ILE A 54 6.63 4.93 -4.33
CA ILE A 54 6.83 5.82 -3.19
C ILE A 54 5.59 5.81 -2.30
N LEU A 55 5.80 5.48 -1.03
CA LEU A 55 4.78 5.47 -0.01
C LEU A 55 4.55 6.90 0.50
N VAL A 56 5.63 7.51 0.98
CA VAL A 56 5.63 8.81 1.65
C VAL A 56 6.96 9.54 1.44
N TYR A 57 6.92 10.87 1.58
CA TYR A 57 8.10 11.70 1.79
C TYR A 57 7.97 12.46 3.11
N PHE A 58 9.08 12.99 3.63
CA PHE A 58 9.04 14.08 4.60
C PHE A 58 10.11 15.12 4.32
N GLY A 59 9.88 16.36 4.78
CA GLY A 59 10.83 17.45 4.62
C GLY A 59 10.66 18.53 5.69
N MET A 60 11.76 19.14 6.10
CA MET A 60 11.78 20.22 7.09
C MET A 60 11.61 21.58 6.42
N ALA A 61 10.55 22.31 6.82
CA ALA A 61 10.36 23.71 6.44
C ALA A 61 10.83 24.66 7.56
N LYS A 62 10.56 25.96 7.39
CA LYS A 62 10.91 26.98 8.40
C LYS A 62 10.19 26.71 9.73
N ASN A 63 8.87 26.51 9.67
CA ASN A 63 7.97 26.47 10.83
C ASN A 63 7.17 25.16 10.98
N HIS A 64 7.35 24.19 10.08
CA HIS A 64 6.62 22.92 10.11
C HIS A 64 7.47 21.79 9.54
N LEU A 65 7.10 20.56 9.90
CA LEU A 65 7.52 19.35 9.19
C LEU A 65 6.46 19.06 8.11
N GLY A 66 6.89 19.04 6.85
CA GLY A 66 6.06 18.57 5.75
C GLY A 66 6.08 17.04 5.69
N PHE A 67 4.90 16.44 5.61
CA PHE A 67 4.73 15.00 5.41
C PHE A 67 3.83 14.77 4.20
N TYR A 68 4.25 13.89 3.28
CA TYR A 68 3.66 13.82 1.94
C TYR A 68 3.22 12.38 1.62
N PRO A 69 2.01 11.97 2.04
CA PRO A 69 1.52 10.61 1.83
C PRO A 69 0.80 10.42 0.49
N THR A 70 1.06 11.27 -0.50
CA THR A 70 0.33 11.32 -1.79
C THR A 70 -1.16 11.65 -1.63
N ALA A 71 -1.89 11.81 -2.74
CA ALA A 71 -3.30 12.21 -2.70
C ALA A 71 -4.22 11.19 -2.03
N SER A 72 -4.01 9.89 -2.26
CA SER A 72 -4.86 8.88 -1.62
C SER A 72 -4.65 8.80 -0.11
N GLY A 73 -3.44 9.11 0.38
CA GLY A 73 -3.18 9.19 1.81
C GLY A 73 -3.86 10.38 2.49
N ILE A 74 -4.04 11.50 1.78
CA ILE A 74 -4.83 12.62 2.30
C ILE A 74 -6.32 12.26 2.31
N GLN A 75 -6.84 11.80 1.17
CA GLN A 75 -8.27 11.52 0.98
C GLN A 75 -8.83 10.49 1.96
N ASN A 76 -8.05 9.45 2.29
CA ASN A 76 -8.51 8.41 3.22
C ASN A 76 -8.57 8.88 4.69
N PHE A 77 -7.83 9.93 5.05
CA PHE A 77 -7.67 10.40 6.44
C PHE A 77 -8.14 11.85 6.63
N GLU A 78 -8.97 12.39 5.73
CA GLU A 78 -9.40 13.80 5.77
C GLU A 78 -10.00 14.18 7.13
N ASN A 79 -10.83 13.30 7.69
CA ASN A 79 -11.48 13.54 8.99
C ASN A 79 -10.47 13.61 10.15
N GLU A 80 -9.46 12.75 10.19
CA GLU A 80 -8.43 12.81 11.24
C GLU A 80 -7.43 13.97 11.02
N LEU A 81 -7.38 14.52 9.81
CA LEU A 81 -6.47 15.59 9.43
C LEU A 81 -7.05 17.00 9.63
N ASN A 82 -8.31 17.14 10.07
CA ASN A 82 -9.00 18.43 10.22
C ASN A 82 -8.26 19.45 11.11
N ASN A 83 -7.42 18.99 12.04
CA ASN A 83 -6.64 19.86 12.93
C ASN A 83 -5.29 20.30 12.33
N TYR A 84 -4.96 19.85 11.12
CA TYR A 84 -3.70 20.16 10.45
C TYR A 84 -3.93 20.91 9.15
N LYS A 85 -2.96 21.74 8.77
CA LYS A 85 -2.96 22.35 7.44
C LYS A 85 -2.57 21.29 6.41
N THR A 86 -3.46 21.05 5.45
CA THR A 86 -3.27 20.07 4.38
C THR A 86 -3.36 20.69 2.98
N SER A 87 -2.88 19.95 1.99
CA SER A 87 -3.13 20.18 0.57
C SER A 87 -3.41 18.83 -0.10
N LYS A 88 -3.55 18.81 -1.44
CA LYS A 88 -3.82 17.57 -2.20
C LYS A 88 -2.84 16.43 -1.90
N GLY A 89 -1.62 16.69 -1.42
CA GLY A 89 -0.66 15.62 -1.14
C GLY A 89 0.29 15.91 0.02
N ALA A 90 -0.04 16.87 0.89
CA ALA A 90 0.84 17.31 1.97
C ALA A 90 0.06 17.56 3.26
N ILE A 91 0.71 17.26 4.38
CA ILE A 91 0.30 17.58 5.74
C ILE A 91 1.43 18.43 6.34
N GLN A 92 1.08 19.51 7.02
CA GLN A 92 2.04 20.34 7.75
C GLN A 92 1.88 20.09 9.25
N PHE A 93 2.85 19.40 9.85
CA PHE A 93 2.90 19.22 11.30
C PHE A 93 3.64 20.41 11.95
N PRO A 94 3.01 21.16 12.87
CA PRO A 94 3.68 22.23 13.61
C PRO A 94 4.90 21.72 14.40
N LEU A 95 5.96 22.53 14.51
CA LEU A 95 7.19 22.15 15.23
C LEU A 95 7.10 22.31 16.75
N ASP A 96 6.09 23.03 17.23
CA ASP A 96 5.81 23.31 18.65
C ASP A 96 4.88 22.27 19.30
N GLN A 97 4.44 21.26 18.54
CA GLN A 97 3.55 20.20 19.00
C GLN A 97 4.19 18.83 18.80
N PRO A 98 3.82 17.83 19.63
CA PRO A 98 4.29 16.46 19.42
C PRO A 98 3.77 15.91 18.09
N LEU A 99 4.60 15.12 17.39
CA LEU A 99 4.17 14.43 16.18
C LEU A 99 3.03 13.43 16.51
N PRO A 100 1.94 13.41 15.72
CA PRO A 100 0.82 12.50 15.95
C PRO A 100 1.20 11.08 15.49
N LYS A 101 1.97 10.37 16.32
CA LYS A 101 2.57 9.06 15.99
C LYS A 101 1.55 8.09 15.40
N GLU A 102 0.41 7.89 16.07
CA GLU A 102 -0.60 6.93 15.64
C GLU A 102 -1.19 7.26 14.27
N LEU A 103 -1.46 8.55 14.01
CA LEU A 103 -2.00 8.99 12.72
C LEU A 103 -0.99 8.76 11.59
N ILE A 104 0.28 9.09 11.82
CA ILE A 104 1.35 8.86 10.85
C ILE A 104 1.48 7.36 10.56
N GLN A 105 1.47 6.50 11.59
CA GLN A 105 1.53 5.04 11.40
C GLN A 105 0.35 4.52 10.58
N LYS A 106 -0.88 4.97 10.89
CA LYS A 106 -2.08 4.59 10.11
C LYS A 106 -1.96 4.99 8.65
N ILE A 107 -1.49 6.21 8.37
CA ILE A 107 -1.29 6.70 7.01
C ILE A 107 -0.23 5.87 6.28
N VAL A 108 0.93 5.62 6.90
CA VAL A 108 2.01 4.82 6.30
C VAL A 108 1.53 3.39 6.02
N ALA A 109 0.89 2.74 6.99
CA ALA A 109 0.34 1.39 6.82
C ALA A 109 -0.70 1.33 5.68
N PHE A 110 -1.57 2.34 5.58
CA PHE A 110 -2.48 2.46 4.43
C PHE A 110 -1.74 2.59 3.10
N ARG A 111 -0.64 3.35 3.05
CA ARG A 111 0.19 3.49 1.84
C ARG A 111 0.86 2.17 1.48
N VAL A 112 1.38 1.41 2.45
CA VAL A 112 1.93 0.06 2.24
C VAL A 112 0.87 -0.86 1.65
N ASN A 113 -0.33 -0.90 2.23
CA ASN A 113 -1.42 -1.75 1.76
C ASN A 113 -1.90 -1.42 0.33
N ASN A 114 -1.77 -0.16 -0.09
CA ASN A 114 -2.10 0.29 -1.44
C ASN A 114 -0.93 0.19 -2.44
N ASP A 115 0.28 -0.10 -1.97
CA ASP A 115 1.45 -0.20 -2.82
C ASP A 115 1.56 -1.61 -3.42
N SER A 116 0.68 -1.87 -4.38
CA SER A 116 0.55 -3.16 -5.05
C SER A 116 1.78 -3.50 -5.90
N SER A 117 2.78 -4.15 -5.32
CA SER A 117 3.19 -5.44 -5.87
C SER A 117 2.43 -6.53 -5.12
N LYS A 118 1.71 -7.32 -5.91
CA LYS A 118 0.97 -8.54 -5.58
C LYS A 118 1.20 -9.13 -4.17
N THR A 119 0.39 -8.75 -3.19
CA THR A 119 -0.04 -9.70 -2.13
C THR A 119 -1.36 -9.26 -1.47
N ASN A 120 -2.42 -8.95 -2.25
CA ASN A 120 -3.81 -9.00 -1.72
C ASN A 120 -4.94 -8.94 -2.76
N SER A 121 -4.68 -9.11 -4.06
CA SER A 121 -5.74 -9.39 -5.04
C SER A 121 -6.36 -10.79 -4.89
N ALA A 122 -5.87 -11.59 -3.95
CA ALA A 122 -6.41 -12.90 -3.60
C ALA A 122 -7.70 -12.82 -2.76
N LEU A 123 -8.06 -11.65 -2.20
CA LEU A 123 -9.18 -11.58 -1.26
C LEU A 123 -10.52 -11.11 -1.81
N ASN A 124 -10.60 -10.38 -2.95
CA ASN A 124 -11.90 -9.93 -3.50
C ASN A 124 -11.92 -9.89 -5.05
N ASN A 125 -12.07 -11.04 -5.71
CA ASN A 125 -12.41 -11.15 -7.15
C ASN A 125 -11.27 -10.95 -8.19
N GLY A 126 -10.00 -10.78 -7.81
CA GLY A 126 -8.91 -10.57 -8.78
C GLY A 126 -8.73 -11.71 -9.80
N PHE A 127 -9.00 -12.95 -9.38
CA PHE A 127 -8.98 -14.12 -10.27
C PHE A 127 -10.13 -14.09 -11.30
N LEU A 128 -11.28 -13.47 -10.98
CA LEU A 128 -12.42 -13.36 -11.89
C LEU A 128 -12.12 -12.48 -13.11
N LEU A 129 -11.20 -11.50 -12.98
CA LEU A 129 -10.78 -10.63 -14.09
C LEU A 129 -9.97 -11.37 -15.16
N GLN A 130 -9.39 -12.53 -14.82
CA GLN A 130 -8.58 -13.33 -15.75
C GLN A 130 -9.43 -14.31 -16.57
N LEU A 131 -10.71 -14.44 -16.23
CA LEU A 131 -11.66 -15.34 -16.86
C LEU A 131 -12.45 -14.62 -17.97
N SER A 132 -12.99 -15.41 -18.90
CA SER A 132 -13.94 -14.88 -19.88
C SER A 132 -15.22 -14.40 -19.19
N ALA A 133 -15.94 -13.46 -19.80
CA ALA A 133 -17.21 -12.97 -19.24
C ALA A 133 -18.21 -14.10 -18.91
N PRO A 134 -18.38 -15.17 -19.73
CA PRO A 134 -19.22 -16.31 -19.38
C PRO A 134 -18.74 -17.04 -18.12
N ALA A 135 -17.44 -17.32 -18.00
CA ALA A 135 -16.86 -18.02 -16.86
C ALA A 135 -16.97 -17.21 -15.57
N ARG A 136 -16.73 -15.90 -15.63
CA ARG A 136 -16.93 -15.00 -14.49
C ARG A 136 -18.38 -15.01 -14.00
N ARG A 137 -19.33 -14.81 -14.92
CA ARG A 137 -20.78 -14.81 -14.57
C ARG A 137 -21.23 -16.14 -13.97
N ALA A 138 -20.73 -17.26 -14.50
CA ALA A 138 -21.03 -18.59 -13.98
C ALA A 138 -20.61 -18.75 -12.52
N LEU A 139 -19.41 -18.26 -12.17
CA LEU A 139 -18.90 -18.30 -10.80
C LEU A 139 -19.65 -17.34 -9.87
N GLU A 140 -19.92 -16.11 -10.32
CA GLU A 140 -20.69 -15.13 -9.56
C GLU A 140 -22.11 -15.65 -9.25
N ASN A 141 -22.78 -16.24 -10.24
CA ASN A 141 -24.10 -16.85 -10.05
C ASN A 141 -24.07 -18.06 -9.12
N ALA A 142 -22.93 -18.78 -9.04
CA ALA A 142 -22.70 -19.86 -8.09
C ALA A 142 -22.28 -19.35 -6.70
N GLY A 143 -22.22 -18.03 -6.48
CA GLY A 143 -21.79 -17.42 -5.22
C GLY A 143 -20.27 -17.46 -4.99
N ILE A 144 -19.48 -17.83 -6.00
CA ILE A 144 -18.03 -17.96 -5.92
C ILE A 144 -17.40 -16.61 -6.26
N THR A 145 -17.27 -15.77 -5.24
CA THR A 145 -16.69 -14.42 -5.39
C THR A 145 -15.23 -14.39 -4.91
N LYS A 146 -14.84 -15.29 -4.01
CA LYS A 146 -13.47 -15.38 -3.49
C LYS A 146 -12.78 -16.65 -3.95
N LEU A 147 -11.46 -16.59 -4.09
CA LEU A 147 -10.67 -17.76 -4.48
C LEU A 147 -10.80 -18.90 -3.45
N ALA A 148 -10.99 -18.56 -2.17
CA ALA A 148 -11.22 -19.52 -1.09
C ALA A 148 -12.55 -20.29 -1.22
N ASP A 149 -13.56 -19.75 -1.90
CA ASP A 149 -14.85 -20.43 -2.10
C ASP A 149 -14.69 -21.67 -2.99
N LEU A 150 -13.71 -21.68 -3.90
CA LEU A 150 -13.43 -22.81 -4.78
C LEU A 150 -13.01 -24.08 -4.01
N LYS A 151 -12.52 -23.96 -2.76
CA LYS A 151 -12.20 -25.12 -1.91
C LYS A 151 -13.41 -26.00 -1.60
N LYS A 152 -14.62 -25.45 -1.75
CA LYS A 152 -15.90 -26.15 -1.50
C LYS A 152 -16.34 -27.00 -2.71
N PHE A 153 -15.66 -26.87 -3.84
CA PHE A 153 -16.04 -27.50 -5.09
C PHE A 153 -14.92 -28.40 -5.62
N THR A 154 -15.34 -29.49 -6.25
CA THR A 154 -14.46 -30.35 -7.06
C THR A 154 -14.35 -29.81 -8.48
N GLU A 155 -13.29 -30.17 -9.21
CA GLU A 155 -13.14 -29.79 -10.63
C GLU A 155 -14.36 -30.22 -11.46
N LYS A 156 -14.92 -31.41 -11.16
CA LYS A 156 -16.09 -31.95 -11.84
C LYS A 156 -17.36 -31.12 -11.61
N GLU A 157 -17.56 -30.59 -10.40
CA GLU A 157 -18.71 -29.72 -10.08
C GLU A 157 -18.58 -28.36 -10.77
N LEU A 158 -17.37 -27.81 -10.84
CA LEU A 158 -17.14 -26.54 -11.55
C LEU A 158 -17.38 -26.70 -13.05
N LEU A 159 -17.00 -27.83 -13.64
CA LEU A 159 -17.27 -28.11 -15.07
C LEU A 159 -18.77 -28.26 -15.39
N GLN A 160 -19.64 -28.47 -14.40
CA GLN A 160 -21.10 -28.47 -14.60
C GLN A 160 -21.68 -27.05 -14.69
N LEU A 161 -20.93 -26.02 -14.27
CA LEU A 161 -21.39 -24.63 -14.37
C LEU A 161 -21.32 -24.15 -15.82
N HIS A 162 -22.47 -23.71 -16.35
CA HIS A 162 -22.59 -23.20 -17.71
C HIS A 162 -21.68 -21.97 -17.94
N GLY A 163 -20.65 -22.13 -18.78
CA GLY A 163 -19.64 -21.10 -19.06
C GLY A 163 -18.24 -21.42 -18.52
N LEU A 164 -18.09 -22.48 -17.73
CA LEU A 164 -16.78 -23.04 -17.36
C LEU A 164 -16.45 -24.22 -18.29
N GLY A 165 -15.27 -24.16 -18.91
CA GLY A 165 -14.81 -25.18 -19.84
C GLY A 165 -13.29 -25.29 -19.90
N LYS A 166 -12.78 -25.86 -21.00
CA LYS A 166 -11.37 -26.21 -21.20
C LYS A 166 -10.39 -25.05 -20.96
N THR A 167 -10.82 -23.81 -21.14
CA THR A 167 -9.99 -22.60 -21.00
C THR A 167 -10.06 -21.95 -19.62
N SER A 168 -11.13 -22.19 -18.86
CA SER A 168 -11.35 -21.54 -17.55
C SER A 168 -10.76 -22.36 -16.42
N LEU A 169 -10.89 -23.69 -16.46
CA LEU A 169 -10.43 -24.57 -15.38
C LEU A 169 -8.90 -24.49 -15.13
N PRO A 170 -8.03 -24.49 -16.15
CA PRO A 170 -6.59 -24.33 -15.93
C PRO A 170 -6.22 -23.00 -15.27
N LYS A 171 -6.95 -21.92 -15.60
CA LYS A 171 -6.75 -20.60 -14.99
C LYS A 171 -7.17 -20.59 -13.53
N LEU A 172 -8.30 -21.21 -13.20
CA LEU A 172 -8.75 -21.38 -11.82
C LEU A 172 -7.74 -22.18 -11.01
N LYS A 173 -7.24 -23.29 -11.56
CA LYS A 173 -6.22 -24.13 -10.94
C LYS A 173 -4.93 -23.35 -10.68
N ALA A 174 -4.39 -22.66 -11.68
CA ALA A 174 -3.18 -21.84 -11.53
C ALA A 174 -3.36 -20.72 -10.48
N ALA A 175 -4.54 -20.10 -10.45
CA ALA A 175 -4.87 -19.08 -9.44
C ALA A 175 -4.90 -19.68 -8.03
N MET A 176 -5.50 -20.87 -7.85
CA MET A 176 -5.54 -21.58 -6.57
C MET A 176 -4.15 -22.03 -6.11
N GLU A 177 -3.35 -22.62 -7.00
CA GLU A 177 -1.97 -23.07 -6.71
C GLU A 177 -1.08 -21.89 -6.29
N SER A 178 -1.18 -20.76 -6.99
CA SER A 178 -0.47 -19.52 -6.64
C SER A 178 -0.85 -18.98 -5.26
N ALA A 179 -2.02 -19.37 -4.74
CA ALA A 179 -2.51 -19.00 -3.41
C ALA A 179 -2.34 -20.13 -2.38
N GLY A 180 -1.66 -21.24 -2.71
CA GLY A 180 -1.52 -22.40 -1.84
C GLY A 180 -2.84 -23.13 -1.56
N LEU A 181 -3.84 -22.95 -2.41
CA LEU A 181 -5.15 -23.57 -2.30
C LEU A 181 -5.29 -24.74 -3.28
N ASN A 182 -6.19 -25.66 -2.97
CA ASN A 182 -6.56 -26.77 -3.83
C ASN A 182 -8.09 -26.91 -3.86
N PHE A 183 -8.63 -27.43 -4.95
CA PHE A 183 -10.03 -27.84 -5.03
C PHE A 183 -10.36 -28.90 -3.96
N LEU A 184 -11.64 -29.10 -3.69
CA LEU A 184 -12.10 -30.23 -2.91
C LEU A 184 -11.60 -31.52 -3.58
N LYS A 185 -10.89 -32.36 -2.83
CA LYS A 185 -10.52 -33.70 -3.31
C LYS A 185 -11.77 -34.58 -3.21
N LYS A 186 -12.11 -35.25 -4.31
CA LYS A 186 -13.14 -36.31 -4.36
C LYS A 186 -12.44 -37.65 -4.47
#